data_AF-A0A348SEH6-F1
#
_entry.id   AF-A0A348SEH6-F1
#
_cell.length_a   1.000
_cell.length_b   1.000
_cell.length_c   1.000
_cell.angle_alpha   90.00
_cell.angle_beta   90.00
_cell.angle_gamma   90.00
#
_symmetry.space_group_name_H-M   'P 1'
#
loop_
_entity.id
_entity.type
_entity.pdbx_description
1 polymer ?
#
loop_
_entity_poly.entity_id
_entity_poly.type
_entity_poly.pdbx_seq_one_letter_code
_entity_poly.pdbx_strand_id
1 'polypeptide(L)'
;MTVTGDDGSLGALIASARAASPGVDLSSGLSLIPVTALAGAALDLRLPLIVTRGGALTSPLPGRAGDGIALLMRLYGATHAVTLLPGGSTRPLGECSADEGLEWTAILVPPLAPLDALASPWAMPWLSARLRAPDGCPWDREQT
;
A
#
# COMPACT_ATOMS: atom_id res chain seq x y z
N MET A 1 -2.67 -26.31 -5.32
CA MET A 1 -2.30 -25.52 -6.50
C MET A 1 -1.06 -24.72 -6.13
N THR A 2 0.12 -25.32 -6.29
CA THR A 2 1.41 -24.65 -6.06
C THR A 2 1.72 -23.84 -7.31
N VAL A 3 1.66 -22.52 -7.19
CA VAL A 3 2.12 -21.63 -8.26
C VAL A 3 3.64 -21.74 -8.30
N THR A 4 4.16 -22.52 -9.26
CA THR A 4 5.58 -22.51 -9.62
C THR A 4 5.85 -21.25 -10.41
N GLY A 5 6.13 -20.16 -9.71
CA GLY A 5 6.47 -18.87 -10.30
C GLY A 5 7.47 -18.15 -9.41
N ASP A 6 8.75 -18.32 -9.73
CA ASP A 6 9.82 -17.39 -9.34
C ASP A 6 9.96 -17.07 -7.83
N ASP A 7 9.99 -18.10 -6.98
CA ASP A 7 10.23 -17.96 -5.53
C ASP A 7 11.55 -17.20 -5.22
N GLY A 8 12.53 -17.26 -6.14
CA GLY A 8 13.81 -16.55 -6.02
C GLY A 8 13.68 -15.02 -6.18
N SER A 9 12.92 -14.55 -7.17
CA SER A 9 12.74 -13.11 -7.42
C SER A 9 11.86 -12.43 -6.38
N LEU A 10 10.76 -13.09 -5.96
CA LEU A 10 9.89 -12.54 -4.91
C LEU A 10 10.63 -12.43 -3.57
N GLY A 11 11.33 -13.50 -3.17
CA GLY A 11 12.16 -13.50 -1.96
C GLY A 11 13.24 -12.43 -2.00
N ALA A 12 13.93 -12.28 -3.14
CA ALA A 12 14.94 -11.25 -3.33
C ALA A 12 14.36 -9.83 -3.25
N LEU A 13 13.17 -9.59 -3.81
CA LEU A 13 12.50 -8.30 -3.73
C LEU A 13 12.12 -7.94 -2.29
N ILE A 14 11.54 -8.88 -1.53
CA ILE A 14 11.21 -8.67 -0.12
C ILE A 14 12.48 -8.45 0.70
N ALA A 15 13.55 -9.21 0.44
CA ALA A 15 14.83 -9.02 1.11
C ALA A 15 15.44 -7.64 0.81
N SER A 16 15.38 -7.19 -0.44
CA SER A 16 15.80 -5.84 -0.85
C SER A 16 14.98 -4.76 -0.14
N ALA A 17 13.66 -4.94 -0.04
CA ALA A 17 12.78 -4.03 0.69
C ALA A 17 13.14 -3.93 2.19
N ARG A 18 13.38 -5.07 2.85
CA ARG A 18 13.82 -5.11 4.26
C ARG A 18 15.17 -4.42 4.47
N ALA A 19 16.11 -4.65 3.57
CA ALA A 19 17.44 -4.04 3.65
C ALA A 19 17.39 -2.53 3.42
N ALA A 20 16.57 -2.07 2.47
CA ALA A 20 16.42 -0.67 2.12
C ALA A 20 15.61 0.14 3.13
N SER A 21 14.65 -0.48 3.82
CA SER A 21 13.75 0.20 4.75
C SER A 21 13.51 -0.63 6.03
N PRO A 22 14.51 -0.72 6.93
CA PRO A 22 14.42 -1.55 8.14
C PRO A 22 13.34 -1.07 9.14
N GLY A 23 12.86 0.16 8.99
CA GLY A 23 11.76 0.71 9.82
C GLY A 23 10.37 0.28 9.37
N VAL A 24 10.22 -0.36 8.21
CA VAL A 24 8.93 -0.86 7.72
C VAL A 24 8.80 -2.35 8.06
N ASP A 25 7.83 -2.69 8.91
CA ASP A 25 7.56 -4.09 9.26
C ASP A 25 6.91 -4.85 8.10
N LEU A 26 7.67 -5.74 7.48
CA LEU A 26 7.20 -6.65 6.42
C LEU A 26 6.87 -8.06 6.94
N SER A 27 6.84 -8.28 8.25
CA SER A 27 6.56 -9.59 8.86
C SER A 27 5.08 -9.81 9.17
N SER A 28 4.33 -8.73 9.41
CA SER A 28 2.89 -8.76 9.71
C SER A 28 1.98 -8.88 8.47
N GLY A 29 2.58 -9.05 7.29
CA GLY A 29 1.89 -9.11 5.99
C GLY A 29 2.20 -7.90 5.11
N LEU A 30 2.05 -8.06 3.80
CA LEU A 30 2.24 -6.99 2.80
C LEU A 30 1.43 -7.30 1.53
N SER A 31 1.20 -6.29 0.71
CA SER A 31 0.67 -6.44 -0.65
C SER A 31 1.76 -6.24 -1.69
N LEU A 32 1.78 -7.04 -2.74
CA LEU A 32 2.65 -6.86 -3.91
C LEU A 32 1.76 -6.73 -5.15
N ILE A 33 1.72 -5.55 -5.76
CA ILE A 33 0.79 -5.28 -6.87
C ILE A 33 1.51 -4.55 -8.00
N PRO A 34 1.38 -4.98 -9.26
CA PRO A 34 1.88 -4.22 -10.39
C PRO A 34 1.15 -2.88 -10.53
N VAL A 35 1.87 -1.83 -10.96
CA VAL A 35 1.32 -0.47 -11.07
C VAL A 35 0.04 -0.39 -11.92
N THR A 36 -0.08 -1.24 -12.96
CA THR A 36 -1.24 -1.29 -13.86
C THR A 36 -2.48 -1.95 -13.23
N ALA A 37 -2.30 -2.70 -12.13
CA ALA A 37 -3.37 -3.42 -11.45
C ALA A 37 -3.91 -2.67 -10.21
N LEU A 38 -3.30 -1.54 -9.84
CA LEU A 38 -3.66 -0.78 -8.63
C LEU A 38 -5.13 -0.35 -8.61
N ALA A 39 -5.69 0.02 -9.77
CA ALA A 39 -7.07 0.50 -9.85
C ALA A 39 -8.11 -0.59 -9.52
N GLY A 40 -7.80 -1.85 -9.82
CA GLY A 40 -8.68 -3.00 -9.56
C GLY A 40 -8.42 -3.71 -8.23
N ALA A 41 -7.39 -3.32 -7.48
CA ALA A 41 -6.99 -4.00 -6.26
C ALA A 41 -7.67 -3.43 -5.01
N ALA A 42 -8.13 -4.33 -4.12
CA ALA A 42 -8.56 -3.97 -2.78
C ALA A 42 -7.34 -3.84 -1.86
N LEU A 43 -6.82 -2.62 -1.72
CA LEU A 43 -5.62 -2.33 -0.93
C LEU A 43 -5.98 -2.08 0.55
N ASP A 44 -5.44 -2.88 1.48
CA ASP A 44 -5.41 -2.49 2.89
C ASP A 44 -4.20 -1.58 3.13
N LEU A 45 -4.45 -0.26 3.20
CA LEU A 45 -3.41 0.76 3.34
C LEU A 45 -2.68 0.72 4.69
N ARG A 46 -3.13 -0.12 5.63
CA ARG A 46 -2.47 -0.35 6.93
C ARG A 46 -1.35 -1.39 6.84
N LEU A 47 -1.21 -2.05 5.69
CA LEU A 47 -0.12 -2.98 5.41
C LEU A 47 0.86 -2.32 4.43
N PRO A 48 2.15 -2.64 4.52
CA PRO A 48 3.13 -2.27 3.50
C PRO A 48 2.68 -2.72 2.10
N LEU A 49 2.91 -1.87 1.12
CA LEU A 49 2.62 -2.16 -0.28
C LEU A 49 3.91 -2.05 -1.09
N ILE A 50 4.24 -3.10 -1.84
CA ILE A 50 5.28 -3.06 -2.86
C ILE A 50 4.61 -2.95 -4.22
N VAL A 51 4.91 -1.88 -4.96
CA VAL A 51 4.39 -1.64 -6.30
C VAL A 51 5.46 -1.97 -7.33
N THR A 52 5.24 -2.98 -8.15
CA THR A 52 6.17 -3.37 -9.23
C THR A 52 5.79 -2.72 -10.55
N ARG A 53 6.75 -2.66 -11.48
CA ARG A 53 6.49 -2.20 -12.85
C ARG A 53 5.73 -3.24 -13.67
N GLY A 54 5.01 -2.75 -14.68
CA GLY A 54 4.25 -3.57 -15.63
C GLY A 54 2.97 -4.15 -15.01
N GLY A 55 2.59 -5.33 -15.50
CA GLY A 55 1.38 -6.06 -15.12
C GLY A 55 0.26 -6.00 -16.16
N ALA A 56 -0.74 -6.85 -15.98
CA ALA A 56 -1.98 -6.76 -16.74
C ALA A 56 -2.84 -5.61 -16.20
N LEU A 57 -3.58 -4.94 -17.09
CA LEU A 57 -4.60 -3.99 -16.68
C LEU A 57 -5.77 -4.74 -16.05
N THR A 58 -6.33 -4.16 -14.99
CA THR A 58 -7.50 -4.68 -14.29
C THR A 58 -8.62 -3.66 -14.34
N SER A 59 -9.87 -4.11 -14.45
CA SER A 59 -11.01 -3.20 -14.32
C SER A 59 -10.99 -2.48 -12.96
N PRO A 60 -11.19 -1.15 -12.93
CA PRO A 60 -11.15 -0.39 -11.70
C PRO A 60 -12.28 -0.80 -10.76
N LEU A 61 -12.00 -0.80 -9.46
CA LEU A 61 -13.03 -1.00 -8.44
C LEU A 61 -14.08 0.13 -8.49
N PRO A 62 -15.35 -0.15 -8.17
CA PRO A 62 -16.37 0.90 -8.05
C PRO A 62 -15.91 2.04 -7.13
N GLY A 63 -16.08 3.29 -7.58
CA GLY A 63 -15.66 4.49 -6.85
C GLY A 63 -14.15 4.79 -6.89
N ARG A 64 -13.33 3.96 -7.55
CA ARG A 64 -11.90 4.23 -7.75
C ARG A 64 -11.69 5.12 -8.97
N ALA A 65 -11.12 6.30 -8.77
CA ALA A 65 -10.77 7.24 -9.85
C ALA A 65 -9.26 7.30 -10.15
N GLY A 66 -8.86 7.27 -11.42
CA GLY A 66 -7.44 7.31 -11.79
C GLY A 66 -6.68 6.01 -11.53
N ASP A 67 -5.40 6.00 -11.89
CA ASP A 67 -4.52 4.83 -11.91
C ASP A 67 -3.07 5.19 -11.51
N GLY A 68 -2.20 4.17 -11.47
CA GLY A 68 -0.77 4.32 -11.27
C GLY A 68 -0.36 5.15 -10.04
N ILE A 69 0.68 5.97 -10.21
CA ILE A 69 1.21 6.82 -9.13
C ILE A 69 0.19 7.88 -8.71
N ALA A 70 -0.59 8.44 -9.64
CA ALA A 70 -1.63 9.42 -9.31
C ALA A 70 -2.70 8.83 -8.37
N LEU A 71 -3.04 7.56 -8.56
CA LEU A 71 -3.92 6.86 -7.63
C LEU A 71 -3.26 6.69 -6.26
N LEU A 72 -1.98 6.29 -6.20
CA LEU A 72 -1.27 6.18 -4.91
C LEU A 72 -1.21 7.54 -4.20
N MET A 73 -0.95 8.64 -4.89
CA MET A 73 -0.93 9.99 -4.30
C MET A 73 -2.28 10.36 -3.69
N ARG A 74 -3.38 9.90 -4.27
CA ARG A 74 -4.72 10.13 -3.71
C ARG A 74 -5.02 9.25 -2.50
N LEU A 75 -4.39 8.07 -2.39
CA LEU A 75 -4.57 7.14 -1.27
C LEU A 75 -3.66 7.46 -0.09
N TYR A 76 -2.42 7.85 -0.35
CA TYR A 76 -1.37 8.05 0.65
C TYR A 76 -0.98 9.52 0.86
N GLY A 77 -1.31 10.40 -0.09
CA GLY A 77 -0.84 11.79 -0.11
C GLY A 77 0.46 11.97 -0.89
N ALA A 78 0.66 13.16 -1.48
CA ALA A 78 1.84 13.47 -2.29
C ALA A 78 3.15 13.53 -1.47
N THR A 79 3.06 13.86 -0.18
CA THR A 79 4.22 13.95 0.71
C THR A 79 4.59 12.62 1.38
N HIS A 80 3.82 11.55 1.14
CA HIS A 80 4.09 10.25 1.73
C HIS A 80 5.44 9.74 1.24
N ALA A 81 6.34 9.43 2.17
CA ALA A 81 7.68 8.96 1.84
C ALA A 81 7.63 7.52 1.33
N VAL A 82 8.25 7.27 0.19
CA VAL A 82 8.37 5.94 -0.41
C VAL A 82 9.83 5.60 -0.69
N THR A 83 10.15 4.31 -0.65
CA THR A 83 11.51 3.82 -0.90
C THR A 83 11.57 3.17 -2.27
N LEU A 84 12.47 3.65 -3.14
CA LEU A 84 12.73 3.07 -4.45
C LEU A 84 13.62 1.84 -4.30
N LEU A 85 13.27 0.74 -4.97
CA LEU A 85 14.01 -0.52 -4.94
C LEU A 85 14.67 -0.81 -6.28
N PRO A 86 15.87 -1.43 -6.30
CA PRO A 86 16.63 -1.92 -5.15
C PRO A 86 17.52 -0.85 -4.47
N GLY A 87 17.60 0.37 -5.03
CA GLY A 87 18.58 1.39 -4.62
C GLY A 87 18.39 1.99 -3.22
N GLY A 88 17.20 1.84 -2.63
CA GLY A 88 16.89 2.28 -1.26
C GLY A 88 16.76 3.79 -1.06
N SER A 89 16.81 4.59 -2.13
CA SER A 89 16.57 6.04 -2.01
C SER A 89 15.12 6.28 -1.59
N THR A 90 14.93 7.22 -0.65
CA THR A 90 13.60 7.59 -0.16
C THR A 90 13.24 8.97 -0.69
N ARG A 91 12.01 9.13 -1.18
CA ARG A 91 11.49 10.43 -1.65
C ARG A 91 9.97 10.53 -1.46
N PRO A 92 9.39 11.74 -1.52
CA PRO A 92 7.94 11.92 -1.54
C PRO A 92 7.30 11.26 -2.76
N LEU A 93 6.12 10.67 -2.59
CA LEU A 93 5.39 10.02 -3.67
C LEU A 93 5.04 10.96 -4.84
N GLY A 94 4.83 12.24 -4.57
CA GLY A 94 4.59 13.27 -5.59
C GLY A 94 5.80 13.58 -6.49
N GLU A 95 6.99 13.13 -6.10
CA GLU A 95 8.22 13.23 -6.90
C GLU A 95 8.51 11.93 -7.66
N CYS A 96 7.64 10.93 -7.56
CA CYS A 96 7.74 9.70 -8.34
C CYS A 96 6.97 9.85 -9.66
N SER A 97 7.55 9.38 -10.76
CA SER A 97 6.81 9.19 -12.02
C SER A 97 6.96 7.76 -12.51
N ALA A 98 5.91 7.25 -13.15
CA ALA A 98 5.94 5.95 -13.81
C ALA A 98 6.97 5.91 -14.96
N ASP A 99 7.30 7.07 -15.55
CA ASP A 99 8.23 7.24 -16.66
C ASP A 99 9.67 7.58 -16.24
N GLU A 100 9.95 7.77 -14.95
CA GLU A 100 11.34 7.83 -14.47
C GLU A 100 12.01 6.50 -14.86
N GLY A 101 13.02 6.51 -15.72
CA GLY A 101 13.56 5.34 -16.43
C GLY A 101 14.02 4.14 -15.59
N LEU A 102 15.07 3.41 -16.01
CA LEU A 102 15.52 2.14 -15.41
C LEU A 102 16.00 2.22 -13.91
N GLU A 103 15.90 3.37 -13.26
CA GLU A 103 16.40 3.66 -11.90
C GLU A 103 15.83 2.77 -10.79
N TRP A 104 14.61 2.25 -10.94
CA TRP A 104 13.98 1.39 -9.94
C TRP A 104 13.17 0.25 -10.59
N THR A 105 12.96 -0.85 -9.88
CA THR A 105 12.13 -1.98 -10.34
C THR A 105 10.82 -2.09 -9.57
N ALA A 106 10.81 -1.56 -8.33
CA ALA A 106 9.63 -1.45 -7.50
C ALA A 106 9.71 -0.24 -6.55
N ILE A 107 8.57 0.12 -5.98
CA ILE A 107 8.44 1.12 -4.93
C ILE A 107 7.87 0.44 -3.69
N LEU A 108 8.55 0.59 -2.55
CA LEU A 108 7.98 0.26 -1.24
C LEU A 108 7.24 1.48 -0.69
N VAL A 109 5.95 1.29 -0.43
CA VAL A 109 5.06 2.26 0.19
C VAL A 109 4.82 1.82 1.65
N PRO A 110 5.29 2.59 2.65
CA PRO A 110 5.03 2.31 4.06
C PRO A 110 3.53 2.35 4.39
N PRO A 111 3.08 1.60 5.41
CA PRO A 111 1.68 1.61 5.83
C PRO A 111 1.26 2.98 6.39
N LEU A 112 -0.03 3.27 6.28
CA LEU A 112 -0.68 4.40 6.95
C LEU A 112 -1.09 4.02 8.37
N ALA A 113 -1.13 5.03 9.25
CA ALA A 113 -1.78 4.88 10.54
C ALA A 113 -3.28 4.59 10.34
N PRO A 114 -3.95 3.89 11.29
CA PRO A 114 -5.34 3.48 11.11
C PRO A 114 -6.32 4.61 10.78
N LEU A 115 -6.11 5.82 11.33
CA LEU A 115 -6.96 6.98 11.09
C LEU A 115 -6.74 7.63 9.71
N ASP A 116 -5.58 7.43 9.10
CA ASP A 116 -5.26 7.94 7.77
C ASP A 116 -5.63 6.92 6.68
N ALA A 117 -5.73 5.64 7.03
CA ALA A 117 -6.04 4.52 6.14
C ALA A 117 -7.53 4.39 5.76
N LEU A 118 -8.24 5.50 5.58
CA LEU A 118 -9.71 5.52 5.40
C LEU A 118 -10.21 4.81 4.13
N ALA A 119 -9.35 4.68 3.12
CA ALA A 119 -9.66 3.96 1.89
C ALA A 119 -9.40 2.44 1.97
N SER A 120 -8.99 1.92 3.14
CA SER A 120 -8.86 0.49 3.40
C SER A 120 -10.24 -0.19 3.47
N PRO A 121 -10.39 -1.44 2.96
CA PRO A 121 -11.59 -2.25 3.17
C PRO A 121 -11.98 -2.41 4.65
N TRP A 122 -11.00 -2.29 5.56
CA TRP A 122 -11.19 -2.44 7.00
C TRP A 122 -11.43 -1.12 7.75
N ALA A 123 -11.44 0.03 7.06
CA ALA A 123 -11.57 1.33 7.70
C ALA A 123 -12.88 1.46 8.49
N MET A 124 -14.02 1.14 7.88
CA MET A 124 -15.33 1.22 8.56
C MET A 124 -15.47 0.22 9.73
N PRO A 125 -15.13 -1.08 9.57
CA PRO A 125 -15.10 -2.00 10.70
C PRO A 125 -14.20 -1.52 11.85
N TRP A 126 -13.00 -1.02 11.54
CA TRP A 126 -12.06 -0.52 12.54
C TRP A 126 -12.62 0.71 13.26
N LEU A 127 -13.17 1.68 12.52
CA LEU A 127 -13.76 2.89 13.09
C LEU A 127 -14.93 2.55 14.01
N SER A 128 -15.82 1.66 13.57
CA SER A 128 -16.95 1.21 14.38
C SER A 128 -16.50 0.49 15.66
N ALA A 129 -15.42 -0.29 15.61
CA ALA A 129 -14.84 -0.90 16.81
C ALA A 129 -14.23 0.15 17.75
N ARG A 130 -13.50 1.15 17.21
CA ARG A 130 -12.90 2.25 17.98
C ARG A 130 -13.94 3.11 18.69
N LEU A 131 -15.05 3.40 18.01
CA LEU A 131 -16.18 4.16 18.57
C LEU A 131 -16.90 3.39 19.68
N ARG A 132 -16.91 2.06 19.63
CA ARG A 132 -17.51 1.21 20.68
C ARG A 132 -16.57 0.88 21.84
N ALA A 133 -15.33 1.36 21.82
CA ALA A 133 -14.39 1.19 22.91
C ALA A 133 -14.87 1.93 24.19
N PRO A 134 -14.37 1.57 25.40
CA PRO A 134 -14.79 2.22 26.65
C PRO A 134 -14.62 3.74 26.67
N ASP A 135 -13.61 4.25 25.96
CA ASP A 135 -13.30 5.67 25.78
C ASP A 135 -13.78 6.23 24.42
N GLY A 136 -14.69 5.51 23.75
CA GLY A 136 -15.24 5.85 22.44
C GLY A 136 -16.46 6.78 22.48
N CYS A 137 -17.35 6.63 21.50
CA CYS A 137 -18.55 7.45 21.35
C CYS A 137 -19.49 7.26 22.57
N PRO A 138 -19.81 8.32 23.33
CA PRO A 138 -20.70 8.21 24.47
C PRO A 138 -22.09 7.70 24.09
N TRP A 139 -22.58 8.12 22.91
CA TRP A 139 -23.91 7.78 22.41
C TRP A 139 -24.04 6.32 22.01
N ASP A 140 -22.99 5.67 21.47
CA ASP A 140 -23.03 4.25 21.12
C ASP A 140 -23.30 3.36 22.35
N ARG A 141 -22.90 3.79 23.56
CA ARG A 141 -23.18 3.06 24.82
C ARG A 141 -24.65 3.16 25.25
N GLU A 142 -25.34 4.21 24.82
CA GLU A 142 -26.76 4.42 25.15
C GLU A 142 -27.70 3.61 24.24
N GLN A 143 -27.15 2.95 23.20
CA GLN A 143 -27.92 2.20 22.18
C GLN A 143 -27.92 0.67 22.39
N THR A 144 -27.30 0.15 23.45
CA THR A 144 -27.35 -1.28 23.86
C THR A 144 -28.42 -1.55 24.89
#